data_AF-A0A7S2NFN4-F1
#
_entry.id   AF-A0A7S2NFN4-F1
#
_cell.length_a   1.000
_cell.length_b   1.000
_cell.length_c   1.000
_cell.angle_alpha   90.00
_cell.angle_beta   90.00
_cell.angle_gamma   90.00
#
_symmetry.space_group_name_H-M   'P 1'
#
loop_
_entity.id
_entity.type
_entity.pdbx_description
1 polymer ?
#
loop_
_entity_poly.entity_id
_entity_poly.type
_entity_poly.pdbx_seq_one_letter_code
_entity_poly.pdbx_strand_id
1 'polypeptide(L)'
;MGITLLMCLTGHPALGLCEECADAFEDPRSMAASIVDPQAGWPDDVAADALEIVVGLVWRRPSRTRMPLADALQLLEQLSIHAGVYPGHAPLSIPGEDPLEYTRVCVICMSSPRAVRFGCGHAACCAACVEQLRERSA
;
A
#
# COMPACT_ATOMS: atom_id res chain seq x y z
N MET A 1 -1.55 -5.36 2.89
CA MET A 1 -0.20 -4.83 3.16
C MET A 1 0.72 -4.97 1.97
N GLY A 2 1.00 -6.18 1.45
CA GLY A 2 1.88 -6.31 0.27
C GLY A 2 1.42 -5.52 -0.97
N ILE A 3 0.12 -5.53 -1.30
CA ILE A 3 -0.41 -4.70 -2.40
C ILE A 3 -0.25 -3.20 -2.11
N THR A 4 -0.46 -2.77 -0.86
CA THR A 4 -0.28 -1.36 -0.47
C THR A 4 1.17 -0.92 -0.65
N LEU A 5 2.13 -1.76 -0.25
CA LEU A 5 3.55 -1.49 -0.44
C LEU A 5 3.91 -1.43 -1.94
N LEU A 6 3.32 -2.31 -2.75
CA LEU A 6 3.47 -2.27 -4.21
C LEU A 6 2.93 -0.96 -4.80
N MET A 7 1.75 -0.50 -4.37
CA MET A 7 1.21 0.80 -4.79
C MET A 7 2.15 1.96 -4.40
N CYS A 8 2.78 1.90 -3.23
CA CYS A 8 3.77 2.91 -2.82
C CYS A 8 5.05 2.88 -3.66
N LEU A 9 5.48 1.68 -4.10
CA LEU A 9 6.63 1.53 -4.98
C LEU A 9 6.32 2.05 -6.39
N THR A 10 5.16 1.72 -6.95
CA THR A 10 4.85 1.97 -8.36
C THR A 10 4.04 3.24 -8.62
N GLY A 11 3.37 3.81 -7.61
CA GLY A 11 2.42 4.92 -7.78
C GLY A 11 1.09 4.53 -8.46
N HIS A 12 0.88 3.24 -8.76
CA HIS A 12 -0.30 2.76 -9.49
C HIS A 12 -1.43 2.29 -8.55
N PRO A 13 -2.70 2.29 -9.01
CA PRO A 13 -3.83 1.82 -8.22
C PRO A 13 -3.79 0.29 -8.02
N ALA A 14 -4.44 -0.21 -6.96
CA ALA A 14 -4.41 -1.63 -6.58
C ALA A 14 -5.00 -2.60 -7.63
N LEU A 15 -5.94 -2.14 -8.45
CA LEU A 15 -6.70 -2.99 -9.37
C LEU A 15 -5.82 -3.41 -10.56
N GLY A 16 -5.56 -4.70 -10.70
CA GLY A 16 -4.73 -5.25 -11.80
C GLY A 16 -3.22 -5.15 -11.57
N LEU A 17 -2.78 -4.55 -10.47
CA LEU A 17 -1.38 -4.22 -10.24
C LEU A 17 -0.47 -5.45 -10.09
N CYS A 18 -0.99 -6.55 -9.53
CA CYS A 18 -0.23 -7.79 -9.44
C CYS A 18 0.04 -8.40 -10.82
N GLU A 19 -0.94 -8.33 -11.72
CA GLU A 19 -0.80 -8.82 -13.08
C GLU A 19 0.14 -7.95 -13.91
N GLU A 20 0.07 -6.63 -13.74
CA GLU A 20 0.97 -5.66 -14.39
C GLU A 20 2.44 -5.84 -13.94
N CYS A 21 2.67 -6.15 -12.67
CA CYS A 21 4.01 -6.35 -12.11
C CYS A 21 4.48 -7.82 -12.13
N ALA A 22 3.76 -8.73 -12.79
CA ALA A 22 4.05 -10.17 -12.74
C ALA A 22 5.49 -10.51 -13.16
N ASP A 23 5.99 -9.89 -14.24
CA ASP A 23 7.37 -10.10 -14.71
C ASP A 23 8.39 -9.66 -13.66
N ALA A 24 8.15 -8.52 -13.01
CA ALA A 24 9.02 -8.00 -11.96
C ALA A 24 9.05 -8.88 -10.70
N PHE A 25 8.05 -9.74 -10.49
CA PHE A 25 8.06 -10.68 -9.38
C PHE A 25 8.93 -11.92 -9.61
N GLU A 26 9.25 -12.25 -10.86
CA GLU A 26 10.12 -13.37 -11.21
C GLU A 26 11.60 -13.02 -10.95
N ASP A 27 11.99 -11.78 -11.21
CA ASP A 27 13.32 -11.24 -10.88
C ASP A 27 13.23 -9.85 -10.20
N PRO A 28 12.83 -9.80 -8.91
CA PRO A 28 12.61 -8.55 -8.18
C PRO A 28 13.82 -7.63 -8.17
N ARG A 29 15.02 -8.21 -7.99
CA ARG A 29 16.24 -7.43 -7.82
C ARG A 29 16.67 -6.74 -9.10
N SER A 30 16.52 -7.40 -10.24
CA SER A 30 16.86 -6.79 -11.54
C SER A 30 15.76 -5.90 -12.10
N MET A 31 14.50 -6.13 -11.73
CA MET A 31 13.35 -5.44 -12.33
C MET A 31 12.75 -4.32 -11.46
N ALA A 32 13.19 -4.13 -10.21
CA ALA A 32 12.65 -3.08 -9.36
C ALA A 32 12.68 -1.70 -10.03
N ALA A 33 13.81 -1.31 -10.64
CA ALA A 33 13.95 -0.02 -11.30
C ALA A 33 12.97 0.20 -12.47
N SER A 34 12.39 -0.85 -13.06
CA SER A 34 11.45 -0.70 -14.19
C SER A 34 10.01 -0.45 -13.77
N ILE A 35 9.66 -0.69 -12.50
CA ILE A 35 8.29 -0.54 -11.99
C ILE A 35 8.14 0.61 -10.99
N VAL A 36 9.25 1.12 -10.44
CA VAL A 36 9.24 2.16 -9.43
C VAL A 36 8.73 3.49 -10.01
N ASP A 37 7.94 4.21 -9.21
CA ASP A 37 7.52 5.57 -9.54
C ASP A 37 8.75 6.49 -9.62
N PRO A 38 9.06 7.06 -10.80
CA PRO A 38 10.22 7.92 -10.98
C PRO A 38 10.12 9.23 -10.17
N GLN A 39 8.92 9.62 -9.71
CA GLN A 39 8.72 10.81 -8.87
C GLN A 39 8.93 10.54 -7.38
N ALA A 40 8.91 9.26 -6.96
CA ALA A 40 9.00 8.90 -5.55
C ALA A 40 10.43 8.89 -5.00
N GLY A 41 11.45 8.92 -5.87
CA GLY A 41 12.85 9.09 -5.48
C GLY A 41 13.41 7.94 -4.63
N TRP A 42 12.94 6.71 -4.85
CA TRP A 42 13.45 5.53 -4.15
C TRP A 42 14.93 5.28 -4.51
N PRO A 43 15.80 5.00 -3.52
CA PRO A 43 17.10 4.41 -3.80
C PRO A 43 16.95 3.03 -4.45
N ASP A 44 17.80 2.71 -5.43
CA ASP A 44 17.70 1.48 -6.23
C ASP A 44 17.75 0.21 -5.38
N ASP A 45 18.65 0.17 -4.40
CA ASP A 45 18.82 -0.94 -3.46
C ASP A 45 17.59 -1.09 -2.56
N VAL A 46 17.06 0.03 -2.06
CA VAL A 46 15.86 0.04 -1.21
C VAL A 46 14.63 -0.42 -1.97
N ALA A 47 14.46 0.01 -3.22
CA ALA A 47 13.37 -0.42 -4.07
C ALA A 47 13.41 -1.93 -4.36
N ALA A 48 14.60 -2.47 -4.66
CA ALA A 48 14.80 -3.89 -4.89
C ALA A 48 14.42 -4.72 -3.65
N ASP A 49 14.94 -4.35 -2.47
CA ASP A 49 14.65 -5.07 -1.23
C ASP A 49 13.17 -4.93 -0.82
N ALA A 50 12.55 -3.77 -1.05
CA ALA A 50 11.11 -3.57 -0.82
C ALA A 50 10.25 -4.47 -1.74
N LEU A 51 10.63 -4.61 -3.01
CA LEU A 51 9.93 -5.48 -3.95
C LEU A 51 10.05 -6.96 -3.57
N GLU A 52 11.20 -7.41 -3.06
CA GLU A 52 11.36 -8.77 -2.52
C GLU A 52 10.39 -9.04 -1.34
N ILE A 53 10.19 -8.05 -0.47
CA ILE A 53 9.21 -8.13 0.62
C ILE A 53 7.78 -8.20 0.05
N VAL A 54 7.45 -7.39 -0.96
CA VAL A 54 6.16 -7.47 -1.66
C VAL A 54 5.91 -8.87 -2.20
N VAL A 55 6.88 -9.43 -2.94
CA VAL A 55 6.80 -10.77 -3.54
C VAL A 55 6.57 -11.84 -2.47
N GLY A 56 7.30 -11.74 -1.35
CA GLY A 56 7.11 -12.58 -0.18
C GLY A 56 5.68 -12.52 0.37
N LEU A 57 5.07 -11.33 0.41
CA LEU A 57 3.73 -11.11 0.94
C LEU A 57 2.59 -11.50 -0.02
N VAL A 58 2.76 -11.34 -1.35
CA VAL A 58 1.64 -11.42 -2.32
C VAL A 58 1.78 -12.54 -3.34
N TRP A 59 2.98 -12.82 -3.85
CA TRP A 59 3.17 -13.59 -5.09
C TRP A 59 3.57 -15.05 -4.88
N ARG A 60 4.13 -15.43 -3.72
CA ARG A 60 4.50 -16.83 -3.42
C ARG A 60 3.28 -17.77 -3.52
N ARG A 61 3.37 -18.78 -4.38
CA ARG A 61 2.40 -19.88 -4.53
C ARG A 61 3.00 -21.21 -4.03
N PRO A 62 2.21 -22.06 -3.33
CA PRO A 62 0.85 -21.81 -2.82
C PRO A 62 0.81 -20.71 -1.75
N SER A 63 -0.32 -20.05 -1.52
CA SER A 63 -0.42 -18.89 -0.60
C SER A 63 0.09 -19.14 0.83
N ARG A 64 0.12 -20.40 1.28
CA ARG A 64 0.72 -20.83 2.56
C ARG A 64 2.24 -20.64 2.64
N THR A 65 2.93 -20.41 1.52
CA THR A 65 4.38 -20.14 1.47
C THR A 65 4.68 -18.65 1.43
N ARG A 66 3.65 -17.80 1.56
CA ARG A 66 3.85 -16.36 1.74
C ARG A 66 4.55 -16.09 3.07
N MET A 67 5.38 -15.06 3.06
CA MET A 67 6.05 -14.51 4.21
C MET A 67 5.01 -14.13 5.28
N PRO A 68 5.17 -14.58 6.54
CA PRO A 68 4.38 -14.08 7.65
C PRO A 68 4.50 -12.57 7.78
N LEU A 69 3.42 -11.90 8.18
CA LEU A 69 3.43 -10.44 8.32
C LEU A 69 4.47 -9.96 9.34
N ALA A 70 4.69 -10.70 10.43
CA ALA A 70 5.68 -10.35 11.45
C ALA A 70 7.10 -10.28 10.86
N ASP A 71 7.47 -11.27 10.04
CA ASP A 71 8.77 -11.32 9.37
C ASP A 71 8.91 -10.17 8.37
N ALA A 72 7.85 -9.88 7.61
CA ALA A 72 7.83 -8.75 6.68
C ALA A 72 8.02 -7.41 7.40
N LEU A 73 7.39 -7.21 8.56
CA LEU A 73 7.55 -6.00 9.36
C LEU A 73 8.98 -5.85 9.88
N GLN A 74 9.61 -6.95 10.32
CA GLN A 74 10.99 -6.94 10.76
C GLN A 74 11.95 -6.57 9.61
N LEU A 75 11.72 -7.11 8.40
CA LEU A 75 12.51 -6.75 7.22
C LEU A 75 12.30 -5.29 6.81
N LEU A 76 11.07 -4.78 6.86
CA LEU A 76 10.78 -3.37 6.58
C LEU A 76 11.45 -2.43 7.59
N GLU A 77 11.51 -2.82 8.86
CA GLU A 77 12.23 -2.04 9.90
C GLU A 77 13.73 -2.00 9.62
N GLN A 78 14.35 -3.13 9.27
CA GLN A 78 15.76 -3.17 8.88
C GLN A 78 16.03 -2.35 7.62
N LEU A 79 15.17 -2.45 6.61
CA LEU A 79 15.26 -1.68 5.38
C LEU A 79 15.16 -0.17 5.64
N SER A 80 14.26 0.22 6.55
CA SER A 80 14.12 1.62 6.97
C SER A 80 15.41 2.13 7.63
N ILE A 81 16.02 1.35 8.52
CA ILE A 81 17.30 1.70 9.15
C ILE A 81 18.41 1.83 8.10
N HIS A 82 18.51 0.88 7.16
CA HIS A 82 19.48 0.91 6.06
C HIS A 82 19.33 2.16 5.18
N ALA A 83 18.08 2.53 4.88
CA ALA A 83 17.76 3.74 4.13
C ALA A 83 17.95 5.06 4.93
N GLY A 84 18.38 4.99 6.20
CA GLY A 84 18.50 6.15 7.08
C GLY A 84 17.15 6.76 7.49
N VAL A 85 16.07 5.99 7.35
CA VAL A 85 14.71 6.39 7.76
C VAL A 85 14.49 5.97 9.21
N TYR A 86 14.46 6.96 10.09
CA TYR A 86 14.20 6.77 11.51
C TYR A 86 12.81 7.27 11.90
N PRO A 87 12.23 6.78 13.02
CA PRO A 87 11.05 7.38 13.60
C PRO A 87 11.22 8.90 13.76
N GLY A 88 10.32 9.67 13.14
CA GLY A 88 10.37 11.15 13.15
C GLY A 88 11.19 11.81 12.03
N HIS A 89 11.80 11.06 11.10
CA HIS A 89 12.51 11.61 9.92
C HIS A 89 11.64 11.75 8.67
N ALA A 90 10.49 11.08 8.61
CA ALA A 90 9.49 11.43 7.61
C ALA A 90 8.89 12.79 8.01
N PRO A 91 8.79 13.79 7.12
CA PRO A 91 7.91 14.91 7.35
C PRO A 91 6.49 14.35 7.43
N LEU A 92 6.06 14.01 8.64
CA LEU A 92 4.67 13.77 8.92
C LEU A 92 4.01 15.12 8.70
N SER A 93 3.22 15.20 7.62
CA SER A 93 2.33 16.31 7.26
C SER A 93 2.94 17.38 6.34
N ILE A 94 2.19 17.66 5.28
CA ILE A 94 2.15 19.00 4.69
C ILE A 94 1.83 19.97 5.84
N PRO A 95 2.58 21.06 6.05
CA PRO A 95 2.28 22.00 7.13
C PRO A 95 0.84 22.52 7.00
N GLY A 96 -0.02 22.16 7.97
CA GLY A 96 -1.41 22.63 8.03
C GLY A 96 -2.50 21.56 7.81
N GLU A 97 -2.15 20.31 7.47
CA GLU A 97 -3.14 19.22 7.38
C GLU A 97 -3.00 18.27 8.57
N ASP A 98 -4.08 18.06 9.34
CA ASP A 98 -4.16 16.95 10.30
C ASP A 98 -4.39 15.64 9.51
N PRO A 99 -3.39 14.72 9.46
CA PRO A 99 -3.52 13.47 8.71
C PRO A 99 -4.65 12.57 9.25
N LEU A 100 -5.09 12.79 10.50
CA LEU A 100 -6.15 12.02 11.14
C LEU A 100 -7.55 12.51 10.80
N GLU A 101 -7.70 13.72 10.26
CA GLU A 101 -9.01 14.32 9.99
C GLU A 101 -9.61 13.77 8.68
N TYR A 102 -8.81 13.73 7.60
CA TYR A 102 -9.21 13.16 6.31
C TYR A 102 -9.42 11.63 6.36
N THR A 103 -8.74 10.95 7.28
CA THR A 103 -8.79 9.48 7.39
C THR A 103 -10.02 8.96 8.15
N ARG A 104 -10.81 9.82 8.79
CA ARG A 104 -11.97 9.41 9.62
C ARG A 104 -13.34 9.72 9.03
N VAL A 105 -13.42 10.57 8.02
CA VAL A 105 -14.69 10.95 7.38
C VAL A 105 -14.95 10.17 6.08
N CYS A 106 -16.23 9.99 5.75
CA CYS A 106 -16.70 9.32 4.55
C CYS A 106 -16.21 10.05 3.31
N VAL A 107 -15.60 9.33 2.37
CA VAL A 107 -15.03 9.92 1.14
C VAL A 107 -16.08 10.43 0.14
N ILE A 108 -17.37 10.16 0.38
CA ILE A 108 -18.48 10.56 -0.49
C ILE A 108 -19.09 11.87 0.02
N CYS A 109 -19.56 11.89 1.28
CA CYS A 109 -20.21 13.06 1.84
C CYS A 109 -19.26 14.01 2.59
N MET A 110 -18.01 13.58 2.87
CA MET A 110 -16.98 14.34 3.60
C MET A 110 -17.41 14.90 4.96
N SER A 111 -18.51 14.39 5.53
CA SER A 111 -19.16 14.98 6.71
C SER A 111 -19.55 13.96 7.78
N SER A 112 -19.66 12.69 7.43
CA SER A 112 -20.02 11.62 8.37
C SER A 112 -18.86 10.68 8.62
N PRO A 113 -18.73 10.06 9.80
CA PRO A 113 -17.70 9.05 10.06
C PRO A 113 -17.79 7.85 9.10
N ARG A 114 -16.65 7.23 8.81
CA ARG A 114 -16.61 5.94 8.11
C ARG A 114 -17.16 4.85 9.02
N ALA A 115 -18.25 4.21 8.61
CA ALA A 115 -18.99 3.25 9.44
C ALA A 115 -19.11 1.86 8.79
N VAL A 116 -18.91 1.76 7.47
CA VAL A 116 -19.08 0.51 6.72
C VAL A 116 -17.73 -0.06 6.34
N ARG A 117 -17.50 -1.35 6.66
CA ARG A 117 -16.34 -2.12 6.19
C ARG A 117 -16.70 -2.93 4.96
N PHE A 118 -15.90 -2.80 3.91
CA PHE A 118 -16.05 -3.59 2.67
C PHE A 118 -15.38 -4.96 2.79
N GLY A 119 -15.61 -5.85 1.83
CA GLY A 119 -14.99 -7.19 1.81
C GLY A 119 -13.45 -7.19 1.82
N CYS A 120 -12.83 -6.08 1.41
CA CYS A 120 -11.38 -5.86 1.51
C CYS A 120 -10.92 -5.37 2.90
N GLY A 121 -11.81 -5.27 3.88
CA GLY A 121 -11.54 -4.85 5.27
C GLY A 121 -11.48 -3.34 5.50
N HIS A 122 -11.39 -2.53 4.44
CA HIS A 122 -11.32 -1.07 4.54
C HIS A 122 -12.68 -0.47 4.92
N ALA A 123 -12.65 0.54 5.79
CA ALA A 123 -13.77 1.45 5.97
C ALA A 123 -13.52 2.71 5.14
N ALA A 124 -14.44 3.01 4.21
CA ALA A 124 -14.32 4.18 3.32
C ALA A 124 -15.54 5.12 3.38
N CYS A 125 -16.72 4.58 3.73
CA CYS A 125 -17.99 5.30 3.59
C CYS A 125 -18.83 5.24 4.88
N CYS A 126 -19.75 6.19 5.03
CA CYS A 126 -20.82 6.10 6.03
C CYS A 126 -21.93 5.15 5.54
N ALA A 127 -22.82 4.74 6.46
CA ALA A 127 -23.93 3.83 6.14
C ALA A 127 -24.87 4.40 5.07
N ALA A 128 -25.19 5.70 5.16
CA ALA A 128 -26.12 6.35 4.23
C ALA A 128 -25.59 6.38 2.78
N CYS A 129 -24.32 6.73 2.58
CA CYS A 129 -23.74 6.79 1.24
C CYS A 129 -23.56 5.40 0.61
N VAL A 130 -23.34 4.35 1.41
CA VAL A 130 -23.30 2.97 0.88
C VAL A 130 -24.67 2.53 0.39
N GLU A 131 -25.73 2.88 1.10
CA GLU A 131 -27.09 2.51 0.69
C GLU A 131 -27.49 3.21 -0.63
N GLN A 132 -27.18 4.50 -0.77
CA GLN A 132 -27.39 5.24 -2.02
C GLN A 132 -26.64 4.63 -3.21
N LEU A 133 -25.44 4.08 -3.01
CA LEU A 133 -24.67 3.41 -4.05
C LEU A 133 -25.30 2.06 -4.44
N ARG A 134 -25.85 1.33 -3.47
CA ARG A 134 -26.55 0.06 -3.71
C ARG A 134 -27.82 0.27 -4.53
N GLU A 135 -28.63 1.27 -4.17
CA GLU A 135 -29.87 1.62 -4.87
C GLU A 135 -29.64 2.05 -6.33
N ARG A 136 -28.48 2.65 -6.63
CA ARG A 136 -28.10 3.05 -8.00
C ARG A 136 -27.51 1.91 -8.84
N SER A 137 -27.17 0.80 -8.21
CA SER A 137 -26.53 -0.36 -8.86
C SER A 137 -27.50 -1.55 -9.03
N ALA A 138 -28.77 -1.36 -8.62
CA ALA A 138 -29.88 -2.30 -8.78
C ALA A 138 -30.75 -1.90 -9.99
#